data_AF-A0AAV8WNU8-F1
#
_entry.id   AF-A0AAV8WNU8-F1
#
_cell.length_a   1.000
_cell.length_b   1.000
_cell.length_c   1.000
_cell.angle_alpha   90.00
_cell.angle_beta   90.00
_cell.angle_gamma   90.00
#
_symmetry.space_group_name_H-M   'P 1'
#
loop_
_entity.id
_entity.type
_entity.pdbx_description
1 polymer ?
#
loop_
_entity_poly.entity_id
_entity_poly.type
_entity_poly.pdbx_seq_one_letter_code
_entity_poly.pdbx_strand_id
1 'polypeptide(L)'
;MLELHPEEGQVPKLTEEVFRSLFNECGQLEDDLTLRKYVFFSGMDRNIRKEVWPFLLHVYPYQSTYDERIQIAEIRKQVSCAY
;
A
#
# COMPACT_ATOMS: atom_id res chain seq x y z
N MET A 1 28.98 -5.90 -14.57
CA MET A 1 27.56 -6.22 -14.88
C MET A 1 26.82 -6.06 -13.58
N LEU A 2 25.81 -5.20 -13.52
CA LEU A 2 24.87 -5.21 -12.38
C LEU A 2 24.18 -6.58 -12.44
N GLU A 3 24.42 -7.44 -11.46
CA GLU A 3 23.65 -8.67 -11.28
C GLU A 3 22.23 -8.24 -10.93
N LEU A 4 21.34 -8.21 -11.94
CA LEU A 4 19.92 -8.08 -11.68
C LEU A 4 19.41 -9.35 -11.00
N HIS A 5 18.55 -9.19 -10.00
CA HIS A 5 17.90 -10.30 -9.33
C HIS A 5 17.09 -11.08 -10.38
N PRO A 6 17.09 -12.44 -10.38
CA PRO A 6 16.43 -13.23 -11.42
C PRO A 6 14.93 -12.97 -11.60
N GLU A 7 14.28 -12.34 -10.61
CA GLU A 7 12.88 -11.91 -10.68
C GLU A 7 12.65 -10.47 -11.22
N GLU A 8 13.72 -9.69 -11.49
CA GLU A 8 13.59 -8.36 -12.10
C GLU A 8 13.08 -8.50 -13.55
N GLY A 9 11.86 -7.99 -13.79
CA GLY A 9 11.14 -8.11 -15.06
C GLY A 9 10.00 -9.15 -15.08
N GLN A 10 9.84 -9.95 -14.02
CA GLN A 10 8.74 -10.91 -13.89
C GLN A 10 7.53 -10.34 -13.15
N VAL A 11 7.75 -9.34 -12.29
CA VAL A 11 6.70 -8.67 -11.53
C VAL A 11 6.23 -7.44 -12.31
N PRO A 12 4.97 -7.39 -12.76
CA PRO A 12 4.44 -6.22 -13.44
C PRO A 12 4.28 -5.08 -12.44
N LYS A 13 4.30 -3.84 -12.94
CA LYS A 13 4.12 -2.63 -12.13
C LYS A 13 2.80 -2.70 -11.35
N LEU A 14 2.82 -2.25 -10.08
CA LEU A 14 1.59 -2.14 -9.31
C LEU A 14 0.69 -1.04 -9.91
N THR A 15 -0.40 -1.45 -10.55
CA THR A 15 -1.45 -0.56 -11.06
C THR A 15 -2.58 -0.39 -10.03
N GLU A 16 -3.50 0.53 -10.30
CA GLU A 16 -4.69 0.70 -9.46
C GLU A 16 -5.58 -0.53 -9.44
N GLU A 17 -5.77 -1.21 -10.58
CA GLU A 17 -6.59 -2.42 -10.62
C GLU A 17 -5.98 -3.54 -9.77
N VAL A 18 -4.66 -3.76 -9.90
CA VAL A 18 -3.95 -4.76 -9.10
C VAL A 18 -4.02 -4.40 -7.63
N PHE A 19 -3.74 -3.15 -7.26
CA PHE A 19 -3.80 -2.71 -5.87
C PHE A 19 -5.19 -2.92 -5.26
N ARG A 20 -6.27 -2.56 -5.96
CA ARG A 20 -7.64 -2.78 -5.48
C ARG A 20 -7.98 -4.26 -5.33
N SER A 21 -7.43 -5.12 -6.19
CA SER A 21 -7.65 -6.58 -6.10
C SER A 21 -6.99 -7.24 -4.88
N LEU A 22 -6.04 -6.57 -4.22
CA LEU A 22 -5.39 -7.09 -3.00
C LEU A 22 -6.24 -6.95 -1.73
N PHE A 23 -7.33 -6.19 -1.79
CA PHE A 23 -8.20 -5.97 -0.64
C PHE A 23 -9.37 -6.94 -0.62
N ASN A 24 -9.73 -7.42 0.57
CA ASN A 24 -10.97 -8.15 0.79
C ASN A 24 -12.19 -7.20 0.84
N GLU A 25 -13.39 -7.75 1.00
CA GLU A 25 -14.65 -6.99 1.06
C GLU A 25 -14.71 -5.97 2.20
N CYS A 26 -14.00 -6.24 3.31
CA CYS A 26 -13.87 -5.33 4.45
C CYS A 26 -12.82 -4.23 4.22
N GLY A 27 -12.09 -4.28 3.11
CA GLY A 27 -11.02 -3.35 2.78
C GLY A 27 -9.70 -3.65 3.49
N GLN A 28 -9.49 -4.88 3.96
CA GLN A 28 -8.24 -5.32 4.59
C GLN A 28 -7.30 -5.92 3.54
N LEU A 29 -6.01 -5.73 3.75
CA LEU A 29 -4.97 -6.30 2.91
C LEU A 29 -4.38 -7.52 3.64
N GLU A 30 -4.89 -8.70 3.32
CA GLU A 30 -4.56 -9.95 4.03
C GLU A 30 -3.16 -10.46 3.69
N ASP A 31 -2.69 -10.21 2.46
CA ASP A 31 -1.36 -10.60 1.99
C ASP A 31 -0.47 -9.37 1.72
N ASP A 32 0.13 -8.83 2.79
CA ASP A 32 1.02 -7.68 2.68
C ASP A 32 2.36 -8.00 2.01
N LEU A 33 2.75 -9.29 1.99
CA LEU A 33 3.94 -9.74 1.28
C LEU A 33 3.80 -9.54 -0.23
N THR A 34 2.61 -9.84 -0.78
CA THR A 34 2.34 -9.58 -2.19
C THR A 34 2.46 -8.10 -2.52
N LEU A 35 1.85 -7.20 -1.74
CA LEU A 35 1.98 -5.75 -1.96
C LEU A 35 3.47 -5.33 -1.94
N ARG A 36 4.22 -5.75 -0.93
CA ARG A 36 5.65 -5.42 -0.80
C ARG A 36 6.48 -5.96 -1.96
N LYS A 37 6.17 -7.16 -2.47
CA LYS A 37 6.83 -7.76 -3.64
C LYS A 37 6.65 -6.86 -4.87
N TYR A 38 5.42 -6.45 -5.16
CA TYR A 38 5.13 -5.53 -6.26
C TYR A 38 5.93 -4.23 -6.16
N VAL A 39 5.88 -3.58 -4.99
CA VAL A 39 6.56 -2.30 -4.75
C VAL A 39 8.08 -2.43 -4.86
N PHE A 40 8.66 -3.50 -4.33
CA PHE A 40 10.10 -3.73 -4.32
C PHE A 40 10.67 -3.97 -5.72
N PHE A 41 10.03 -4.83 -6.52
CA PHE A 41 10.58 -5.26 -7.82
C PHE A 41 10.19 -4.35 -8.99
N SER A 42 9.02 -3.70 -8.93
CA SER A 42 8.46 -2.98 -10.08
C SER A 42 7.96 -1.58 -9.76
N GLY A 43 7.94 -1.21 -8.47
CA GLY A 43 7.36 0.04 -8.00
C GLY A 43 5.83 0.06 -8.16
N MET A 44 5.30 1.27 -8.31
CA MET A 44 3.86 1.53 -8.40
C MET A 44 3.55 2.74 -9.26
N ASP A 45 2.32 2.82 -9.77
CA ASP A 45 1.84 4.01 -10.46
C ASP A 45 1.74 5.24 -9.54
N ARG A 46 1.88 6.43 -10.12
CA ARG A 46 1.93 7.68 -9.34
C ARG A 46 0.60 8.01 -8.68
N ASN A 47 -0.52 7.71 -9.33
CA ASN A 47 -1.88 7.94 -8.83
C ASN A 47 -2.17 7.19 -7.53
N ILE A 48 -1.62 5.98 -7.36
CA ILE A 48 -1.88 5.14 -6.18
C ILE A 48 -0.91 5.36 -5.02
N ARG A 49 0.18 6.13 -5.20
CA ARG A 49 1.17 6.38 -4.12
C ARG A 49 0.54 6.92 -2.84
N LYS A 50 -0.42 7.84 -2.98
CA LYS A 50 -1.12 8.45 -1.84
C LYS A 50 -1.93 7.42 -1.02
N GLU A 51 -2.31 6.31 -1.63
CA GLU A 51 -3.09 5.24 -1.01
C GLU A 51 -2.19 4.11 -0.50
N VAL A 52 -1.12 3.78 -1.24
CA VAL A 52 -0.18 2.70 -0.88
C VAL A 52 0.78 3.13 0.23
N TRP A 53 1.30 4.36 0.20
CA TRP A 53 2.32 4.83 1.16
C TRP A 53 1.87 4.78 2.62
N PRO A 54 0.62 5.14 2.98
CA PRO A 54 0.14 4.96 4.35
C PRO A 54 0.30 3.53 4.90
N PHE A 55 0.17 2.49 4.07
CA PHE A 55 0.42 1.11 4.49
C PHE A 55 1.92 0.82 4.65
N LEU A 56 2.74 1.22 3.67
CA LEU A 56 4.19 1.00 3.71
C LEU A 56 4.87 1.75 4.87
N LEU A 57 4.34 2.92 5.23
CA LEU A 57 4.82 3.74 6.34
C LEU A 57 4.18 3.36 7.69
N HIS A 58 3.40 2.28 7.73
CA HIS A 58 2.71 1.82 8.94
C HIS A 58 1.77 2.86 9.59
N VAL A 59 1.27 3.82 8.79
CA VAL A 59 0.19 4.72 9.21
C VAL A 59 -1.12 3.95 9.29
N TYR A 60 -1.36 3.06 8.33
CA TYR A 60 -2.48 2.12 8.34
C TYR A 60 -1.97 0.70 8.57
N PRO A 61 -2.50 -0.03 9.57
CA PRO A 61 -2.30 -1.46 9.66
C PRO A 61 -2.82 -2.17 8.41
N TYR A 62 -2.12 -3.20 7.92
CA TYR A 62 -2.55 -3.95 6.73
C TYR A 62 -3.92 -4.62 6.92
N GLN A 63 -4.19 -5.11 8.13
CA GLN A 63 -5.48 -5.72 8.50
C GLN A 63 -6.54 -4.69 8.92
N SER A 64 -6.28 -3.38 8.78
CA SER A 64 -7.32 -2.39 9.05
C SER A 64 -8.43 -2.47 8.00
N THR A 65 -9.66 -2.30 8.43
CA THR A 65 -10.83 -2.10 7.58
C THR A 65 -10.87 -0.69 7.02
N TYR A 66 -11.74 -0.44 6.04
CA TYR A 66 -11.96 0.90 5.52
C TYR A 66 -12.38 1.90 6.61
N ASP A 67 -13.30 1.50 7.49
CA ASP A 67 -13.82 2.37 8.56
C ASP A 67 -12.74 2.70 9.60
N GLU A 68 -11.93 1.72 9.99
CA GLU A 68 -10.80 1.95 10.91
C GLU A 68 -9.79 2.95 10.33
N ARG A 69 -9.51 2.87 9.02
CA ARG A 69 -8.63 3.85 8.36
C ARG A 69 -9.21 5.26 8.34
N ILE A 70 -10.53 5.41 8.21
CA ILE A 70 -11.18 6.72 8.34
C ILE A 70 -10.94 7.28 9.75
N GLN A 71 -11.12 6.47 10.79
CA GLN A 71 -10.88 6.90 12.17
C GLN A 71 -9.42 7.30 12.41
N ILE A 72 -8.47 6.51 11.91
CA ILE A 72 -7.03 6.84 12.00
C ILE A 72 -6.74 8.18 11.30
N ALA A 73 -7.29 8.38 10.10
CA ALA A 73 -7.08 9.61 9.34
C ALA A 73 -7.65 10.84 10.07
N GLU A 74 -8.81 10.70 10.69
CA GLU A 74 -9.48 11.78 11.43
C GLU A 74 -8.70 12.17 12.69
N ILE A 75 -8.29 11.17 13.49
CA ILE A 75 -7.44 11.40 14.68
C ILE A 75 -6.17 12.16 14.30
N ARG A 76 -5.51 11.77 13.20
CA ARG A 76 -4.26 12.39 12.75
C ARG A 76 -4.45 13.82 12.24
N LYS A 77 -5.59 14.13 11.61
CA LYS A 77 -5.92 15.51 11.20
C LYS A 77 -6.09 16.43 12.42
N GLN A 78 -6.79 15.96 13.44
CA GLN A 78 -7.02 16.74 14.66
C GLN A 78 -5.72 17.04 15.39
N VAL A 79 -4.81 16.07 15.47
CA VAL A 79 -3.46 16.28 16.03
C VAL A 79 -2.67 17.31 15.21
N SER A 80 -2.80 17.30 13.87
CA SER A 80 -2.10 18.28 13.01
C SER A 80 -2.66 19.71 13.10
N CYS A 81 -3.92 19.90 13.50
CA CYS A 81 -4.50 21.23 13.73
C CYS A 81 -4.27 21.76 15.14
N ALA A 82 -3.74 20.94 16.05
CA ALA A 82 -3.46 21.31 17.44
C ALA A 82 -2.05 21.91 17.65
N TYR A 83 -1.26 22.08 16.58
CA TYR A 83 0.09 22.67 16.58
C TYR A 83 0.19 23.88 15.66
#